data_AF-A0A2Z5TR19-F1
#
_entry.id   AF-A0A2Z5TR19-F1
#
_cell.length_a   1.000
_cell.length_b   1.000
_cell.length_c   1.000
_cell.angle_alpha   90.00
_cell.angle_beta   90.00
_cell.angle_gamma   90.00
#
_symmetry.space_group_name_H-M   'P 1'
#
loop_
_entity.id
_entity.type
_entity.pdbx_description
1 polymer ?
#
loop_
_entity_poly.entity_id
_entity_poly.type
_entity_poly.pdbx_seq_one_letter_code
_entity_poly.pdbx_strand_id
1 'polypeptide(L)'
;MYFITCTRANLRYRWESEVLLTNLQTHGSYDVIFLLYGEDKDMGPYLQEKYGITYHYFEDDRPNHQYPTSIRPYLWYQFLKKYPHMEKETFFYIDTDIIFREMVDFDKIPVSAHQWYGAHSPTVKASFLRSKHPFYLQGLQTILNVTDEELEWTETSPAGAQWLLAQPTAAFFHEMYVQCERIYDFLLTMEKLQLPLEEEEKLDRYGKWLTDMWCLAWMAPKYGITVHTSTELNFSWPVRPANEWNDYKILHNAGVLSKDEPAFYKTEWKNIPPFFFKHDKVSPELGSIHYVKAIQAVEIRPQDYDTIRILGTFITNQVKEAYIAIPLDEIKEKVPGYIELNDTSYLLWTLIHEKGSIQEVIKAYSQAFGIEEEWGRQDLFDFVAYLDTMKIVQIS
;
A
#
# COMPACT_ATOMS: atom_id res chain seq x y z
N MET A 1 -17.92 16.05 -2.48
CA MET A 1 -16.69 15.46 -3.05
C MET A 1 -16.17 14.47 -2.04
N TYR A 2 -15.77 13.29 -2.49
CA TYR A 2 -15.31 12.20 -1.63
C TYR A 2 -13.82 11.94 -1.84
N PHE A 3 -13.10 11.62 -0.78
CA PHE A 3 -11.79 10.99 -0.87
C PHE A 3 -12.05 9.49 -0.99
N ILE A 4 -11.46 8.81 -1.96
CA ILE A 4 -11.72 7.39 -2.16
C ILE A 4 -10.44 6.63 -2.37
N THR A 5 -10.36 5.44 -1.78
CA THR A 5 -9.24 4.53 -1.94
C THR A 5 -9.72 3.09 -2.14
N CYS A 6 -8.93 2.32 -2.86
CA CYS A 6 -9.14 0.89 -3.11
C CYS A 6 -8.01 0.12 -2.46
N THR A 7 -8.29 -0.70 -1.46
CA THR A 7 -7.21 -1.39 -0.72
C THR A 7 -7.58 -2.78 -0.27
N ARG A 8 -6.57 -3.63 -0.06
CA ARG A 8 -6.78 -4.97 0.49
C ARG A 8 -6.95 -4.85 1.99
N ALA A 9 -7.99 -5.47 2.53
CA ALA A 9 -8.19 -5.63 3.94
C ALA A 9 -7.20 -6.68 4.48
N ASN A 10 -6.10 -6.19 5.06
CA ASN A 10 -5.11 -6.93 5.82
C ASN A 10 -4.33 -5.98 6.73
N LEU A 11 -3.48 -6.53 7.60
CA LEU A 11 -2.69 -5.77 8.54
C LEU A 11 -1.83 -4.67 7.91
N ARG A 12 -1.17 -4.95 6.77
CA ARG A 12 -0.29 -3.98 6.11
C ARG A 12 -1.07 -2.72 5.72
N TYR A 13 -2.17 -2.93 5.00
CA TYR A 13 -2.96 -1.81 4.52
C TYR A 13 -3.79 -1.17 5.63
N ARG A 14 -4.13 -1.90 6.70
CA ARG A 14 -4.71 -1.32 7.91
C ARG A 14 -3.80 -0.25 8.49
N TRP A 15 -2.53 -0.57 8.78
CA TRP A 15 -1.63 0.44 9.35
C TRP A 15 -1.30 1.56 8.34
N GLU A 16 -1.17 1.27 7.03
CA GLU A 16 -1.00 2.32 6.00
C GLU A 16 -2.20 3.30 6.03
N SER A 17 -3.42 2.77 6.13
CA SER A 17 -4.66 3.55 6.21
C SER A 17 -4.72 4.40 7.49
N GLU A 18 -4.23 3.88 8.62
CA GLU A 18 -4.14 4.65 9.87
C GLU A 18 -3.20 5.84 9.72
N VAL A 19 -2.04 5.67 9.06
CA VAL A 19 -1.11 6.77 8.77
C VAL A 19 -1.77 7.82 7.89
N LEU A 20 -2.41 7.41 6.79
CA LEU A 20 -3.14 8.30 5.90
C LEU A 20 -4.22 9.08 6.64
N LEU A 21 -5.07 8.40 7.41
CA LEU A 21 -6.24 9.01 8.07
C LEU A 21 -5.84 9.91 9.22
N THR A 22 -4.87 9.51 10.05
CA THR A 22 -4.31 10.38 11.10
C THR A 22 -3.73 11.63 10.47
N ASN A 23 -2.94 11.51 9.40
CA ASN A 23 -2.37 12.67 8.71
C ASN A 23 -3.46 13.55 8.08
N LEU A 24 -4.45 12.97 7.39
CA LEU A 24 -5.54 13.70 6.75
C LEU A 24 -6.38 14.50 7.75
N GLN A 25 -6.65 13.95 8.94
CA GLN A 25 -7.41 14.62 10.00
C GLN A 25 -6.71 15.88 10.52
N THR A 26 -5.38 15.99 10.40
CA THR A 26 -4.65 17.23 10.76
C THR A 26 -4.98 18.40 9.85
N HIS A 27 -5.54 18.14 8.67
CA HIS A 27 -5.87 19.15 7.67
C HIS A 27 -7.36 19.49 7.60
N GLY A 28 -8.22 18.71 8.25
CA GLY A 28 -9.67 18.95 8.26
C GLY A 28 -10.49 17.67 8.31
N SER A 29 -11.80 17.82 8.14
CA SER A 29 -12.75 16.72 8.05
C SER A 29 -13.16 16.53 6.59
N TYR A 30 -13.10 15.28 6.12
CA TYR A 30 -13.37 14.91 4.73
C TYR A 30 -14.24 13.66 4.70
N ASP A 31 -15.11 13.57 3.70
CA ASP A 31 -15.88 12.34 3.45
C ASP A 31 -14.97 11.31 2.77
N VAL A 32 -14.52 10.31 3.52
CA VAL A 32 -13.59 9.28 3.02
C VAL A 32 -14.30 7.95 2.82
N ILE A 33 -14.11 7.35 1.63
CA ILE A 33 -14.67 6.06 1.22
C ILE A 33 -13.53 5.06 1.00
N PHE A 34 -13.62 3.91 1.67
CA PHE A 34 -12.73 2.78 1.45
C PHE A 34 -13.46 1.67 0.69
N LEU A 35 -12.96 1.30 -0.49
CA LEU A 35 -13.37 0.09 -1.19
C LEU A 35 -12.41 -1.03 -0.80
N LEU A 36 -12.93 -2.04 -0.08
CA LEU A 36 -12.15 -3.09 0.57
C LEU A 36 -12.39 -4.46 -0.07
N TYR A 37 -11.36 -5.29 -0.10
CA TYR A 37 -11.40 -6.72 -0.45
C TYR A 37 -10.36 -7.50 0.36
N GLY A 38 -10.51 -8.81 0.59
CA GLY A 38 -9.51 -9.63 1.29
C GLY A 38 -9.87 -10.00 2.74
N GLU A 39 -9.06 -10.85 3.36
CA GLU A 39 -9.51 -11.72 4.46
C GLU A 39 -9.86 -10.99 5.78
N ASP A 40 -9.28 -9.82 6.04
CA ASP A 40 -9.53 -9.06 7.28
C ASP A 40 -10.84 -8.26 7.19
N LYS A 41 -11.95 -8.88 7.58
CA LYS A 41 -13.27 -8.22 7.59
C LYS A 41 -13.39 -7.15 8.67
N ASP A 42 -12.50 -7.14 9.67
CA ASP A 42 -12.57 -6.24 10.83
C ASP A 42 -11.90 -4.89 10.56
N MET A 43 -10.99 -4.80 9.57
CA MET A 43 -10.36 -3.54 9.16
C MET A 43 -11.39 -2.43 8.86
N GLY A 44 -12.46 -2.73 8.12
CA GLY A 44 -13.49 -1.75 7.76
C GLY A 44 -14.21 -1.16 8.98
N PRO A 45 -14.87 -2.00 9.81
CA PRO A 45 -15.46 -1.59 11.09
C PRO A 45 -14.50 -0.81 11.97
N TYR A 46 -13.26 -1.28 12.11
CA TYR A 46 -12.22 -0.64 12.88
C TYR A 46 -11.93 0.79 12.41
N LEU A 47 -11.68 0.97 11.11
CA LEU A 47 -11.38 2.29 10.54
C LEU A 47 -12.59 3.23 10.64
N GLN A 48 -13.81 2.71 10.47
CA GLN A 48 -15.03 3.49 10.65
C GLN A 48 -15.18 3.98 12.09
N GLU A 49 -14.99 3.11 13.08
CA GLU A 49 -15.10 3.47 14.49
C GLU A 49 -14.05 4.51 14.90
N LYS A 50 -12.79 4.30 14.51
CA LYS A 50 -11.66 5.14 14.94
C LYS A 50 -11.55 6.45 14.16
N TYR A 51 -11.86 6.45 12.85
CA TYR A 51 -11.60 7.59 11.97
C TYR A 51 -12.85 8.17 11.30
N GLY A 52 -14.03 7.56 11.47
CA GLY A 52 -15.29 8.08 10.92
C GLY A 52 -15.45 7.89 9.41
N ILE A 53 -14.76 6.91 8.81
CA ILE A 53 -14.82 6.65 7.36
C ILE A 53 -16.05 5.82 6.97
N THR A 54 -16.42 5.89 5.69
CA THR A 54 -17.35 4.93 5.07
C THR A 54 -16.56 3.83 4.39
N TYR A 55 -16.97 2.57 4.52
CA TYR A 55 -16.35 1.46 3.81
C TYR A 55 -17.37 0.59 3.09
N HIS A 56 -16.92 -0.02 1.99
CA HIS A 56 -17.67 -1.01 1.25
C HIS A 56 -16.78 -2.21 0.97
N TYR A 57 -17.22 -3.36 1.43
CA TYR A 57 -16.52 -4.61 1.20
C TYR A 57 -17.07 -5.31 -0.05
N PHE A 58 -16.18 -5.81 -0.90
CA PHE A 58 -16.50 -6.63 -2.07
C PHE A 58 -15.63 -7.89 -2.10
N GLU A 59 -16.24 -9.01 -2.49
CA GLU A 59 -15.50 -10.23 -2.80
C GLU A 59 -14.77 -10.06 -4.15
N ASP A 60 -13.61 -10.70 -4.26
CA ASP A 60 -12.83 -10.73 -5.50
C ASP A 60 -13.31 -11.89 -6.39
N ASP A 61 -14.40 -11.67 -7.11
CA ASP A 61 -14.98 -12.65 -8.04
C ASP A 61 -14.41 -12.50 -9.47
N ARG A 62 -13.24 -11.89 -9.63
CA ARG A 62 -12.61 -11.75 -10.96
C ARG A 62 -12.27 -13.15 -11.50
N PRO A 63 -12.61 -13.48 -12.76
CA PRO A 63 -12.20 -14.76 -13.35
C PRO A 63 -10.68 -14.88 -13.54
N ASN A 64 -9.96 -13.76 -13.66
CA ASN A 64 -8.51 -13.71 -13.78
C ASN A 64 -7.93 -12.88 -12.63
N HIS A 65 -6.91 -13.44 -11.96
CA HIS A 65 -6.19 -12.83 -10.86
C HIS A 65 -4.70 -12.61 -11.18
N GLN A 66 -4.29 -12.79 -12.45
CA GLN A 66 -2.88 -12.66 -12.85
C GLN A 66 -2.36 -11.23 -12.65
N TYR A 67 -3.20 -10.22 -12.85
CA TYR A 67 -2.85 -8.84 -12.54
C TYR A 67 -3.46 -8.37 -11.20
N PRO A 68 -2.70 -8.45 -10.09
CA PRO A 68 -3.17 -8.03 -8.77
C PRO A 68 -3.88 -6.68 -8.74
N THR A 69 -3.40 -5.66 -9.45
CA THR A 69 -3.92 -4.30 -9.34
C THR A 69 -5.16 -4.05 -10.21
N SER A 70 -5.59 -4.97 -11.09
CA SER A 70 -6.90 -4.85 -11.76
C SER A 70 -8.08 -4.96 -10.77
N ILE A 71 -7.80 -5.36 -9.52
CA ILE A 71 -8.77 -5.30 -8.43
C ILE A 71 -9.29 -3.87 -8.23
N ARG A 72 -8.45 -2.85 -8.45
CA ARG A 72 -8.81 -1.45 -8.25
C ARG A 72 -9.97 -1.01 -9.17
N PRO A 73 -9.86 -1.11 -10.52
CA PRO A 73 -10.99 -0.81 -11.39
C PRO A 73 -12.18 -1.77 -11.18
N TYR A 74 -11.93 -3.02 -10.81
CA TYR A 74 -13.02 -3.96 -10.47
C TYR A 74 -13.84 -3.50 -9.25
N LEU A 75 -13.18 -3.05 -8.18
CA LEU A 75 -13.85 -2.52 -6.99
C LEU A 75 -14.65 -1.25 -7.31
N TRP A 76 -14.10 -0.35 -8.12
CA TRP A 76 -14.82 0.81 -8.63
C TRP A 76 -16.07 0.42 -9.42
N TYR A 77 -15.95 -0.54 -10.34
CA TYR A 77 -17.08 -1.07 -11.09
C TYR A 77 -18.17 -1.61 -10.16
N GLN A 78 -17.79 -2.47 -9.20
CA GLN A 78 -18.73 -3.06 -8.24
C GLN A 78 -19.40 -1.99 -7.36
N PHE A 79 -18.64 -0.98 -6.94
CA PHE A 79 -19.14 0.15 -6.15
C PHE A 79 -20.16 0.98 -6.92
N LEU A 80 -19.82 1.46 -8.12
CA LEU A 80 -20.72 2.30 -8.92
C LEU A 80 -21.94 1.52 -9.41
N LYS A 81 -21.78 0.24 -9.73
CA LYS A 81 -22.90 -0.65 -10.06
C LYS A 81 -23.88 -0.81 -8.89
N LYS A 82 -23.36 -0.96 -7.68
CA LYS A 82 -24.18 -1.11 -6.46
C LYS A 82 -24.80 0.22 -6.02
N TYR A 83 -24.12 1.33 -6.24
CA TYR A 83 -24.57 2.67 -5.86
C TYR A 83 -24.57 3.63 -7.07
N PRO A 84 -25.51 3.50 -8.02
CA PRO A 84 -25.50 4.31 -9.25
C PRO A 84 -25.58 5.83 -9.04
N HIS A 85 -26.08 6.28 -7.89
CA HIS A 85 -26.09 7.71 -7.55
C HIS A 85 -24.68 8.29 -7.37
N MET A 86 -23.69 7.46 -7.03
CA MET A 86 -22.28 7.85 -6.88
C MET A 86 -21.64 8.22 -8.22
N GLU A 87 -22.22 7.83 -9.36
CA GLU A 87 -21.77 8.30 -10.68
C GLU A 87 -22.04 9.80 -10.91
N LYS A 88 -22.72 10.49 -9.98
CA LYS A 88 -22.95 11.95 -10.06
C LYS A 88 -21.92 12.75 -9.26
N GLU A 89 -21.04 12.07 -8.55
CA GLU A 89 -20.15 12.67 -7.56
C GLU A 89 -18.75 12.93 -8.12
N THR A 90 -17.99 13.74 -7.38
CA THR A 90 -16.57 13.99 -7.62
C THR A 90 -15.73 13.29 -6.56
N PHE A 91 -14.66 12.65 -7.00
CA PHE A 91 -13.78 11.81 -6.18
C PHE A 91 -12.34 12.26 -6.31
N PHE A 92 -11.67 12.45 -5.17
CA PHE A 92 -10.23 12.45 -5.09
C PHE A 92 -9.76 11.01 -4.81
N TYR A 93 -9.35 10.32 -5.87
CA TYR A 93 -8.93 8.94 -5.87
C TYR A 93 -7.45 8.81 -5.54
N ILE A 94 -7.17 8.22 -4.38
CA ILE A 94 -5.85 8.19 -3.77
C ILE A 94 -5.41 6.80 -3.30
N ASP A 95 -4.10 6.61 -3.18
CA ASP A 95 -3.50 5.42 -2.57
C ASP A 95 -3.49 5.52 -1.02
N THR A 96 -3.40 4.39 -0.32
CA THR A 96 -3.38 4.36 1.16
C THR A 96 -2.04 4.75 1.77
N ASP A 97 -0.98 4.80 0.98
CA ASP A 97 0.40 5.01 1.40
C ASP A 97 0.89 6.43 1.05
N ILE A 98 -0.01 7.41 1.10
CA ILE A 98 0.31 8.83 0.94
C ILE A 98 0.15 9.60 2.24
N ILE A 99 0.85 10.73 2.34
CA ILE A 99 0.63 11.75 3.37
C ILE A 99 0.59 13.14 2.74
N PHE A 100 -0.13 14.04 3.38
CA PHE A 100 -0.30 15.45 3.03
C PHE A 100 0.57 16.33 3.92
N ARG A 101 1.39 17.17 3.28
CA ARG A 101 2.05 18.33 3.90
C ARG A 101 1.08 19.48 4.08
N GLU A 102 0.27 19.70 3.05
CA GLU A 102 -0.80 20.67 2.96
C GLU A 102 -1.87 20.09 2.04
N MET A 103 -3.10 20.60 2.13
CA MET A 103 -4.17 20.10 1.30
C MET A 103 -4.12 20.63 -0.12
N VAL A 104 -4.53 19.76 -1.04
CA VAL A 104 -4.80 20.08 -2.43
C VAL A 104 -5.80 21.24 -2.49
N ASP A 105 -5.49 22.25 -3.29
CA ASP A 105 -6.39 23.36 -3.55
C ASP A 105 -7.31 22.98 -4.72
N PHE A 106 -8.41 22.33 -4.39
CA PHE A 106 -9.35 21.79 -5.37
C PHE A 106 -10.01 22.88 -6.24
N ASP A 107 -10.09 24.13 -5.76
CA ASP A 107 -10.65 25.25 -6.51
C ASP A 107 -9.78 25.63 -7.73
N LYS A 108 -8.49 25.27 -7.71
CA LYS A 108 -7.58 25.44 -8.86
C LYS A 108 -7.71 24.35 -9.92
N ILE A 109 -8.49 23.31 -9.66
CA ILE A 109 -8.63 22.15 -10.55
C ILE A 109 -10.05 22.14 -11.10
N PRO A 110 -10.29 22.59 -12.36
CA PRO A 110 -11.63 22.70 -12.92
C PRO A 110 -12.16 21.33 -13.41
N VAL A 111 -12.23 20.37 -12.49
CA VAL A 111 -12.72 19.01 -12.76
C VAL A 111 -14.20 19.04 -13.18
N SER A 112 -14.54 18.22 -14.17
CA SER A 112 -15.92 18.05 -14.62
C SER A 112 -16.13 16.66 -15.22
N ALA A 113 -17.36 16.32 -15.57
CA ALA A 113 -17.68 15.06 -16.25
C ALA A 113 -16.89 14.83 -17.56
N HIS A 114 -16.30 15.89 -18.13
CA HIS A 114 -15.53 15.83 -19.38
C HIS A 114 -14.05 16.19 -19.17
N GLN A 115 -13.62 16.50 -17.94
CA GLN A 115 -12.25 16.90 -17.64
C GLN A 115 -11.80 16.28 -16.32
N TRP A 116 -10.86 15.32 -16.41
CA TRP A 116 -10.26 14.67 -15.26
C TRP A 116 -8.81 15.10 -15.10
N TYR A 117 -8.35 15.11 -13.86
CA TYR A 117 -7.02 15.59 -13.51
C TYR A 117 -6.26 14.54 -12.72
N GLY A 118 -4.97 14.38 -12.98
CA GLY A 118 -4.09 13.56 -12.16
C GLY A 118 -2.73 14.21 -11.95
N ALA A 119 -1.96 13.60 -11.07
CA ALA A 119 -0.54 13.90 -10.90
C ALA A 119 0.25 13.54 -12.16
N HIS A 120 1.25 14.36 -12.47
CA HIS A 120 2.15 14.13 -13.59
C HIS A 120 2.98 12.86 -13.39
N SER A 121 2.93 11.95 -14.36
CA SER A 121 3.68 10.69 -14.36
C SER A 121 4.21 10.34 -15.76
N PRO A 122 5.50 10.58 -16.04
CA PRO A 122 6.08 10.38 -17.37
C PRO A 122 5.93 8.96 -17.94
N THR A 123 5.70 7.96 -17.09
CA THR A 123 5.53 6.56 -17.51
C THR A 123 4.23 6.32 -18.28
N VAL A 124 3.26 7.24 -18.19
CA VAL A 124 1.98 7.17 -18.93
C VAL A 124 2.13 7.61 -20.40
N LYS A 125 3.25 8.23 -20.77
CA LYS A 125 3.49 8.70 -22.14
C LYS A 125 3.54 7.54 -23.12
N ALA A 126 2.96 7.72 -24.32
CA ALA A 126 3.15 6.79 -25.42
C ALA A 126 4.64 6.69 -25.82
N SER A 127 5.37 7.81 -25.79
CA SER A 127 6.82 7.85 -26.04
C SER A 127 7.63 7.02 -25.03
N PHE A 128 7.18 6.93 -23.77
CA PHE A 128 7.85 6.10 -22.76
C PHE A 128 7.82 4.63 -23.17
N LEU A 129 6.65 4.09 -23.52
CA LEU A 129 6.50 2.71 -23.98
C LEU A 129 7.27 2.47 -25.29
N ARG A 130 7.19 3.43 -26.23
CA ARG A 130 7.92 3.35 -27.50
C ARG A 130 9.44 3.31 -27.28
N SER A 131 9.96 4.05 -26.31
CA SER A 131 11.40 4.04 -25.96
C SER A 131 11.87 2.74 -25.32
N LYS A 132 10.94 1.92 -24.82
CA LYS A 132 11.24 0.58 -24.32
C LYS A 132 11.32 -0.40 -25.46
N HIS A 133 10.23 -0.56 -26.20
CA HIS A 133 10.24 -1.31 -27.45
C HIS A 133 8.97 -0.99 -28.26
N PRO A 134 9.05 -0.83 -29.60
CA PRO A 134 7.88 -0.50 -30.42
C PRO A 134 6.69 -1.45 -30.27
N PHE A 135 6.94 -2.75 -30.06
CA PHE A 135 5.86 -3.73 -29.87
C PHE A 135 5.06 -3.52 -28.58
N TYR A 136 5.63 -2.92 -27.53
CA TYR A 136 4.84 -2.61 -26.33
C TYR A 136 3.75 -1.60 -26.64
N LEU A 137 4.12 -0.46 -27.27
CA LEU A 137 3.13 0.54 -27.66
C LEU A 137 2.10 -0.04 -28.64
N GLN A 138 2.54 -0.76 -29.67
CA GLN A 138 1.64 -1.38 -30.66
C GLN A 138 0.66 -2.38 -30.04
N GLY A 139 1.11 -3.18 -29.07
CA GLY A 139 0.26 -4.11 -28.35
C GLY A 139 -0.82 -3.41 -27.54
N LEU A 140 -0.44 -2.39 -26.77
CA LEU A 140 -1.39 -1.59 -25.98
C LEU A 140 -2.37 -0.84 -26.88
N GLN A 141 -1.89 -0.24 -27.98
CA GLN A 141 -2.72 0.42 -28.99
C GLN A 141 -3.74 -0.54 -29.59
N THR A 142 -3.32 -1.77 -29.91
CA THR A 142 -4.21 -2.80 -30.47
C THR A 142 -5.27 -3.23 -29.45
N ILE A 143 -4.88 -3.49 -28.20
CA ILE A 143 -5.78 -3.96 -27.15
C ILE A 143 -6.81 -2.87 -26.79
N LEU A 144 -6.34 -1.65 -26.63
CA LEU A 144 -7.15 -0.49 -26.29
C LEU A 144 -7.84 0.12 -27.50
N ASN A 145 -7.54 -0.31 -28.73
CA ASN A 145 -8.03 0.26 -29.99
C ASN A 145 -7.83 1.79 -30.07
N VAL A 146 -6.59 2.25 -29.93
CA VAL A 146 -6.17 3.66 -30.03
C VAL A 146 -5.00 3.80 -31.01
N THR A 147 -4.91 4.94 -31.66
CA THR A 147 -3.87 5.28 -32.65
C THR A 147 -2.76 6.12 -32.03
N ASP A 148 -1.67 6.35 -32.76
CA ASP A 148 -0.62 7.29 -32.34
C ASP A 148 -1.17 8.72 -32.20
N GLU A 149 -2.00 9.17 -33.15
CA GLU A 149 -2.62 10.50 -33.15
C GLU A 149 -3.50 10.71 -31.90
N GLU A 150 -4.31 9.70 -31.54
CA GLU A 150 -5.15 9.73 -30.34
C GLU A 150 -4.36 9.69 -29.03
N LEU A 151 -3.06 9.40 -29.06
CA LEU A 151 -2.19 9.36 -27.89
C LEU A 151 -1.20 10.53 -27.81
N GLU A 152 -1.20 11.46 -28.76
CA GLU A 152 -0.31 12.63 -28.76
C GLU A 152 -0.46 13.49 -27.50
N TRP A 153 -1.69 13.58 -26.96
CA TRP A 153 -1.98 14.32 -25.73
C TRP A 153 -1.21 13.79 -24.52
N THR A 154 -0.83 12.51 -24.51
CA THR A 154 -0.11 11.91 -23.37
C THR A 154 1.26 12.57 -23.18
N GLU A 155 1.84 13.16 -24.22
CA GLU A 155 3.14 13.82 -24.12
C GLU A 155 3.09 15.12 -23.30
N THR A 156 1.95 15.81 -23.33
CA THR A 156 1.73 17.09 -22.65
C THR A 156 0.91 16.96 -21.36
N SER A 157 0.09 15.91 -21.22
CA SER A 157 -0.68 15.62 -20.01
C SER A 157 -0.59 14.15 -19.57
N PRO A 158 0.59 13.63 -19.19
CA PRO A 158 0.73 12.26 -18.75
C PRO A 158 0.25 12.08 -17.29
N ALA A 159 -1.05 12.20 -17.05
CA ALA A 159 -1.62 11.97 -15.72
C ALA A 159 -1.61 10.47 -15.38
N GLY A 160 -1.13 10.10 -14.19
CA GLY A 160 -0.95 8.68 -13.84
C GLY A 160 -1.23 8.28 -12.41
N ALA A 161 -1.31 9.20 -11.47
CA ALA A 161 -1.57 8.90 -10.06
C ALA A 161 -2.35 10.04 -9.42
N GLN A 162 -2.90 9.81 -8.22
CA GLN A 162 -3.67 10.79 -7.44
C GLN A 162 -4.66 11.60 -8.30
N TRP A 163 -5.85 11.04 -8.52
CA TRP A 163 -6.77 11.54 -9.53
C TRP A 163 -7.94 12.31 -8.94
N LEU A 164 -8.30 13.42 -9.56
CA LEU A 164 -9.59 14.06 -9.36
C LEU A 164 -10.51 13.68 -10.53
N LEU A 165 -11.51 12.85 -10.22
CA LEU A 165 -12.46 12.26 -11.16
C LEU A 165 -13.85 12.82 -10.88
N ALA A 166 -14.55 13.32 -11.88
CA ALA A 166 -15.94 13.73 -11.74
C ALA A 166 -16.84 12.87 -12.60
N GLN A 167 -17.92 12.40 -11.99
CA GLN A 167 -18.94 11.57 -12.61
C GLN A 167 -18.39 10.29 -13.31
N PRO A 168 -17.53 9.50 -12.64
CA PRO A 168 -17.09 8.23 -13.20
C PRO A 168 -18.28 7.28 -13.37
N THR A 169 -18.22 6.41 -14.38
CA THR A 169 -19.28 5.44 -14.65
C THR A 169 -18.83 4.02 -14.36
N ALA A 170 -19.77 3.17 -13.95
CA ALA A 170 -19.55 1.73 -13.80
C ALA A 170 -19.12 1.10 -15.14
N ALA A 171 -19.64 1.61 -16.26
CA ALA A 171 -19.27 1.15 -17.60
C ALA A 171 -17.77 1.38 -17.89
N PHE A 172 -17.27 2.59 -17.61
CA PHE A 172 -15.85 2.93 -17.76
C PHE A 172 -14.97 1.98 -16.95
N PHE A 173 -15.25 1.84 -15.65
CA PHE A 173 -14.42 1.01 -14.77
C PHE A 173 -14.53 -0.49 -15.06
N HIS A 174 -15.68 -0.97 -15.55
CA HIS A 174 -15.82 -2.34 -16.02
C HIS A 174 -14.94 -2.61 -17.23
N GLU A 175 -14.98 -1.74 -18.24
CA GLU A 175 -14.13 -1.89 -19.41
C GLU A 175 -12.65 -1.76 -19.03
N MET A 176 -12.30 -0.78 -18.20
CA MET A 176 -10.94 -0.57 -17.70
C MET A 176 -10.39 -1.84 -17.03
N TYR A 177 -11.17 -2.45 -16.14
CA TYR A 177 -10.82 -3.72 -15.50
C TYR A 177 -10.49 -4.82 -16.53
N VAL A 178 -11.36 -5.01 -17.54
CA VAL A 178 -11.14 -6.02 -18.58
C VAL A 178 -9.89 -5.73 -19.41
N GLN A 179 -9.65 -4.46 -19.77
CA GLN A 179 -8.47 -4.10 -20.54
C GLN A 179 -7.17 -4.24 -19.73
N CYS A 180 -7.20 -3.96 -18.43
CA CYS A 180 -6.04 -4.16 -17.56
C CYS A 180 -5.55 -5.61 -17.61
N GLU A 181 -6.46 -6.59 -17.50
CA GLU A 181 -6.10 -8.02 -17.60
C GLU A 181 -5.51 -8.37 -18.98
N ARG A 182 -6.14 -7.88 -20.06
CA ARG A 182 -5.66 -8.16 -21.43
C ARG A 182 -4.28 -7.59 -21.70
N ILE A 183 -4.01 -6.35 -21.25
CA ILE A 183 -2.70 -5.72 -21.40
C ILE A 183 -1.65 -6.47 -20.57
N TYR A 184 -1.98 -6.82 -19.32
CA TYR A 184 -1.03 -7.54 -18.47
C TYR A 184 -0.67 -8.91 -19.05
N ASP A 185 -1.66 -9.68 -19.54
CA ASP A 185 -1.44 -10.95 -20.23
C ASP A 185 -0.54 -10.80 -21.47
N PHE A 186 -0.73 -9.73 -22.25
CA PHE A 186 0.14 -9.38 -23.38
C PHE A 186 1.57 -9.11 -22.92
N LEU A 187 1.77 -8.30 -21.87
CA LEU A 187 3.10 -7.97 -21.36
C LEU A 187 3.81 -9.21 -20.80
N LEU A 188 3.10 -10.09 -20.08
CA LEU A 188 3.66 -11.38 -19.65
C LEU A 188 4.04 -12.28 -20.83
N THR A 189 3.29 -12.24 -21.92
CA THR A 189 3.61 -12.98 -23.13
C THR A 189 4.89 -12.45 -23.77
N MET A 190 5.03 -11.12 -23.86
CA MET A 190 6.23 -10.47 -24.37
C MET A 190 7.49 -10.83 -23.58
N GLU A 191 7.39 -10.85 -22.24
CA GLU A 191 8.48 -11.31 -21.36
C GLU A 191 8.87 -12.77 -21.64
N LYS A 192 7.88 -13.66 -21.77
CA LYS A 192 8.11 -15.10 -22.03
C LYS A 192 8.72 -15.39 -23.39
N LEU A 193 8.47 -14.54 -24.39
CA LEU A 193 9.01 -14.72 -25.73
C LEU A 193 10.53 -14.50 -25.83
N GLN A 194 11.18 -14.01 -24.75
CA GLN A 194 12.63 -13.75 -24.71
C GLN A 194 13.09 -12.97 -25.95
N LEU A 195 12.35 -11.92 -26.31
CA LEU A 195 12.80 -11.01 -27.36
C LEU A 195 14.24 -10.56 -27.04
N PRO A 196 15.12 -10.43 -28.05
CA PRO A 196 16.49 -9.97 -27.87
C PRO A 196 16.49 -8.46 -27.58
N LEU A 197 16.00 -8.09 -26.39
CA LEU A 197 15.93 -6.73 -25.87
C LEU A 197 17.13 -6.47 -24.97
N GLU A 198 17.70 -5.29 -25.09
CA GLU A 198 18.66 -4.77 -24.12
C GLU A 198 17.97 -4.56 -22.76
N GLU A 199 18.74 -4.52 -21.67
CA GLU A 199 18.15 -4.45 -20.32
C GLU A 199 17.33 -3.17 -20.11
N GLU A 200 17.73 -2.05 -20.71
CA GLU A 200 17.03 -0.77 -20.63
C GLU A 200 15.69 -0.76 -21.39
N GLU A 201 15.54 -1.67 -22.36
CA GLU A 201 14.36 -1.86 -23.21
C GLU A 201 13.30 -2.75 -22.54
N LYS A 202 13.70 -3.55 -21.54
CA LYS A 202 12.78 -4.43 -20.80
C LYS A 202 11.89 -3.64 -19.84
N LEU A 203 10.66 -4.14 -19.65
CA LEU A 203 9.71 -3.62 -18.66
C LEU A 203 9.84 -4.32 -17.30
N ASP A 204 10.71 -5.33 -17.21
CA ASP A 204 10.65 -6.49 -16.31
C ASP A 204 10.71 -6.20 -14.81
N ARG A 205 11.07 -4.98 -14.39
CA ARG A 205 11.05 -4.63 -12.96
C ARG A 205 9.77 -3.92 -12.52
N TYR A 206 9.21 -2.99 -13.30
CA TYR A 206 8.09 -2.15 -12.84
C TYR A 206 7.04 -1.84 -13.91
N GLY A 207 7.36 -2.01 -15.20
CA GLY A 207 6.53 -1.51 -16.30
C GLY A 207 5.15 -2.15 -16.36
N LYS A 208 5.07 -3.48 -16.28
CA LYS A 208 3.78 -4.19 -16.32
C LYS A 208 2.83 -3.83 -15.18
N TRP A 209 3.38 -3.41 -14.04
CA TRP A 209 2.58 -3.01 -12.89
C TRP A 209 1.85 -1.68 -13.10
N LEU A 210 2.28 -0.87 -14.07
CA LEU A 210 1.67 0.42 -14.45
C LEU A 210 0.46 0.28 -15.39
N THR A 211 0.01 -0.95 -15.66
CA THR A 211 -1.07 -1.22 -16.62
C THR A 211 -2.37 -0.49 -16.29
N ASP A 212 -2.74 -0.40 -15.02
CA ASP A 212 -3.91 0.37 -14.56
C ASP A 212 -3.78 1.87 -14.84
N MET A 213 -2.57 2.42 -14.75
CA MET A 213 -2.31 3.84 -15.09
C MET A 213 -2.54 4.10 -16.59
N TRP A 214 -2.05 3.23 -17.47
CA TRP A 214 -2.31 3.36 -18.92
C TRP A 214 -3.79 3.18 -19.22
N CYS A 215 -4.46 2.16 -18.65
CA CYS A 215 -5.88 1.94 -18.89
C CYS A 215 -6.75 3.13 -18.44
N LEU A 216 -6.53 3.65 -17.22
CA LEU A 216 -7.31 4.78 -16.70
C LEU A 216 -7.14 6.02 -17.61
N ALA A 217 -5.90 6.35 -17.95
CA ALA A 217 -5.59 7.55 -18.70
C ALA A 217 -5.99 7.44 -20.18
N TRP A 218 -5.62 6.34 -20.87
CA TRP A 218 -5.77 6.20 -22.32
C TRP A 218 -7.18 5.82 -22.75
N MET A 219 -8.01 5.28 -21.86
CA MET A 219 -9.42 4.98 -22.16
C MET A 219 -10.34 6.17 -21.94
N ALA A 220 -9.97 7.12 -21.08
CA ALA A 220 -10.81 8.27 -20.74
C ALA A 220 -11.31 9.06 -21.98
N PRO A 221 -10.50 9.34 -23.03
CA PRO A 221 -10.98 10.01 -24.24
C PRO A 221 -12.13 9.30 -24.95
N LYS A 222 -12.17 7.96 -24.92
CA LYS A 222 -13.26 7.17 -25.53
C LYS A 222 -14.60 7.37 -24.85
N TYR A 223 -14.56 7.81 -23.59
CA TYR A 223 -15.70 8.14 -22.77
C TYR A 223 -16.00 9.65 -22.77
N GLY A 224 -15.40 10.42 -23.69
CA GLY A 224 -15.61 11.86 -23.81
C GLY A 224 -14.90 12.68 -22.74
N ILE A 225 -13.90 12.10 -22.06
CA ILE A 225 -13.16 12.74 -20.98
C ILE A 225 -11.79 13.19 -21.50
N THR A 226 -11.50 14.48 -21.36
CA THR A 226 -10.16 15.02 -21.57
C THR A 226 -9.35 14.86 -20.29
N VAL A 227 -8.14 14.33 -20.41
CA VAL A 227 -7.23 14.11 -19.29
C VAL A 227 -6.21 15.23 -19.20
N HIS A 228 -6.01 15.73 -17.99
CA HIS A 228 -5.08 16.80 -17.67
C HIS A 228 -4.16 16.45 -16.51
N THR A 229 -2.99 17.06 -16.46
CA THR A 229 -2.16 17.05 -15.25
C THR A 229 -2.41 18.30 -14.41
N SER A 230 -2.38 18.16 -13.08
CA SER A 230 -2.38 19.30 -12.16
C SER A 230 -1.17 19.25 -11.23
N THR A 231 -0.46 20.38 -11.09
CA THR A 231 0.67 20.49 -10.17
C THR A 231 0.23 20.39 -8.71
N GLU A 232 -1.03 20.70 -8.40
CA GLU A 232 -1.61 20.53 -7.07
C GLU A 232 -1.67 19.05 -6.62
N LEU A 233 -1.66 18.12 -7.58
CA LEU A 233 -1.73 16.67 -7.35
C LEU A 233 -0.34 16.01 -7.39
N ASN A 234 0.70 16.74 -7.80
CA ASN A 234 2.06 16.21 -7.84
C ASN A 234 2.57 15.90 -6.43
N PHE A 235 3.50 14.96 -6.35
CA PHE A 235 3.97 14.43 -5.08
C PHE A 235 5.48 14.21 -5.06
N SER A 236 6.03 14.31 -3.86
CA SER A 236 7.41 13.97 -3.53
C SER A 236 7.56 12.46 -3.27
N TRP A 237 8.81 11.99 -3.28
CA TRP A 237 9.14 10.58 -3.14
C TRP A 237 10.02 10.30 -1.91
N PRO A 238 9.92 9.09 -1.31
CA PRO A 238 10.67 8.71 -0.11
C PRO A 238 12.19 8.71 -0.31
N VAL A 239 12.64 8.32 -1.50
CA VAL A 239 14.07 8.18 -1.86
C VAL A 239 14.70 9.49 -2.35
N ARG A 240 13.92 10.57 -2.42
CA ARG A 240 14.39 11.90 -2.81
C ARG A 240 14.83 12.70 -1.59
N PRO A 241 15.64 13.77 -1.76
CA PRO A 241 16.00 14.67 -0.68
C PRO A 241 14.79 15.14 0.16
N ALA A 242 14.95 15.18 1.48
CA ALA A 242 13.88 15.52 2.42
C ALA A 242 13.31 16.94 2.25
N ASN A 243 14.06 17.84 1.60
CA ASN A 243 13.61 19.20 1.30
C ASN A 243 12.63 19.26 0.12
N GLU A 244 12.64 18.30 -0.80
CA GLU A 244 11.64 18.21 -1.90
C GLU A 244 10.21 18.06 -1.37
N TRP A 245 10.06 17.57 -0.13
CA TRP A 245 8.77 17.60 0.60
C TRP A 245 8.11 18.98 0.55
N ASN A 246 8.89 20.06 0.57
CA ASN A 246 8.36 21.42 0.59
C ASN A 246 7.89 21.93 -0.78
N ASP A 247 8.23 21.21 -1.85
CA ASP A 247 7.85 21.59 -3.21
C ASP A 247 6.49 21.01 -3.62
N TYR A 248 5.99 20.03 -2.85
CA TYR A 248 4.77 19.30 -3.14
C TYR A 248 3.82 19.25 -1.94
N LYS A 249 2.56 18.98 -2.24
CA LYS A 249 1.50 18.84 -1.22
C LYS A 249 1.43 17.44 -0.63
N ILE A 250 1.84 16.47 -1.42
CA ILE A 250 1.70 15.04 -1.14
C ILE A 250 3.09 14.40 -1.14
N LEU A 251 3.30 13.41 -0.28
CA LEU A 251 4.36 12.41 -0.40
C LEU A 251 3.70 11.07 -0.60
N HIS A 252 4.14 10.35 -1.62
CA HIS A 252 3.66 9.01 -1.91
C HIS A 252 4.75 8.02 -1.51
N ASN A 253 4.50 7.17 -0.52
CA ASN A 253 5.48 6.24 0.02
C ASN A 253 5.75 5.03 -0.89
N ALA A 254 6.21 5.30 -2.11
CA ALA A 254 6.51 4.32 -3.15
C ALA A 254 7.97 4.42 -3.61
N GLY A 255 8.47 3.39 -4.29
CA GLY A 255 9.79 3.40 -4.91
C GLY A 255 10.97 3.00 -4.02
N VAL A 256 10.76 2.64 -2.74
CA VAL A 256 11.78 1.99 -1.90
C VAL A 256 11.78 0.48 -2.19
N LEU A 257 12.90 -0.05 -2.68
CA LEU A 257 12.96 -1.40 -3.25
C LEU A 257 13.55 -2.45 -2.31
N SER A 258 14.40 -2.03 -1.38
CA SER A 258 15.03 -2.90 -0.37
C SER A 258 14.97 -2.31 1.04
N LYS A 259 15.04 -3.20 2.04
CA LYS A 259 15.25 -2.87 3.46
C LYS A 259 16.65 -2.30 3.75
N ASP A 260 17.59 -2.48 2.81
CA ASP A 260 18.97 -2.00 2.95
C ASP A 260 19.13 -0.54 2.51
N GLU A 261 18.10 0.02 1.86
CA GLU A 261 18.06 1.44 1.55
C GLU A 261 17.89 2.26 2.84
N PRO A 262 18.49 3.46 2.95
CA PRO A 262 18.34 4.32 4.12
C PRO A 262 16.97 5.04 4.15
N ALA A 263 15.92 4.40 3.63
CA ALA A 263 14.56 4.90 3.52
C ALA A 263 13.57 3.91 4.16
N PHE A 264 12.41 4.40 4.58
CA PHE A 264 11.39 3.53 5.19
C PHE A 264 10.85 2.49 4.19
N TYR A 265 11.10 1.20 4.45
CA TYR A 265 10.69 0.10 3.58
C TYR A 265 9.41 -0.58 4.06
N LYS A 266 8.25 -0.12 3.57
CA LYS A 266 6.91 -0.60 3.98
C LYS A 266 6.67 -2.11 3.83
N THR A 267 7.36 -2.77 2.89
CA THR A 267 7.19 -4.20 2.61
C THR A 267 7.69 -5.09 3.76
N GLU A 268 8.53 -4.57 4.65
CA GLU A 268 8.97 -5.25 5.87
C GLU A 268 7.82 -5.43 6.89
N TRP A 269 6.87 -4.49 6.89
CA TRP A 269 5.81 -4.33 7.89
C TRP A 269 4.50 -5.02 7.47
N LYS A 270 4.58 -6.28 7.04
CA LYS A 270 3.40 -7.05 6.60
C LYS A 270 2.67 -7.75 7.74
N ASN A 271 3.43 -8.23 8.73
CA ASN A 271 2.93 -9.05 9.83
C ASN A 271 2.97 -8.34 11.18
N ILE A 272 3.64 -7.18 11.23
CA ILE A 272 3.75 -6.30 12.37
C ILE A 272 3.58 -4.85 11.91
N PRO A 273 2.79 -4.03 12.61
CA PRO A 273 2.67 -2.60 12.30
C PRO A 273 3.94 -1.84 12.74
N PRO A 274 4.32 -0.76 12.04
CA PRO A 274 5.56 -0.03 12.33
C PRO A 274 5.52 0.81 13.61
N PHE A 275 4.34 1.04 14.20
CA PHE A 275 4.11 2.01 15.28
C PHE A 275 4.91 1.78 16.56
N PHE A 276 5.30 0.53 16.83
CA PHE A 276 5.96 0.15 18.08
C PHE A 276 7.49 0.14 17.99
N PHE A 277 8.05 0.55 16.86
CA PHE A 277 9.47 0.38 16.58
C PHE A 277 10.15 1.73 16.32
N LYS A 278 11.43 1.80 16.70
CA LYS A 278 12.29 2.90 16.28
C LYS A 278 12.67 2.73 14.82
N HIS A 279 12.72 3.84 14.08
CA HIS A 279 13.06 3.86 12.66
C HIS A 279 14.43 4.53 12.42
N ASP A 280 15.39 4.29 13.32
CA ASP A 280 16.70 4.98 13.36
C ASP A 280 17.56 4.75 12.11
N LYS A 281 17.26 3.71 11.32
CA LYS A 281 17.92 3.42 10.03
C LYS A 281 17.47 4.35 8.90
N VAL A 282 16.35 5.04 9.06
CA VAL A 282 15.82 5.97 8.06
C VAL A 282 16.62 7.26 8.11
N SER A 283 17.25 7.63 7.00
CA SER A 283 18.05 8.84 6.89
C SER A 283 17.16 10.09 7.05
N PRO A 284 17.57 11.06 7.88
CA PRO A 284 16.87 12.35 7.98
C PRO A 284 17.02 13.20 6.70
N GLU A 285 17.93 12.84 5.80
CA GLU A 285 18.17 13.54 4.53
C GLU A 285 17.20 13.09 3.41
N LEU A 286 16.44 12.03 3.62
CA LEU A 286 15.51 11.48 2.63
C LEU A 286 14.05 11.80 2.98
N GLY A 287 13.20 11.99 1.96
CA GLY A 287 11.78 12.31 2.10
C GLY A 287 11.02 11.31 2.98
N SER A 288 11.44 10.05 2.99
CA SER A 288 10.87 9.00 3.85
C SER A 288 10.83 9.34 5.35
N ILE A 289 11.68 10.28 5.82
CA ILE A 289 11.63 10.76 7.21
C ILE A 289 10.29 11.43 7.55
N HIS A 290 9.62 12.08 6.59
CA HIS A 290 8.31 12.69 6.84
C HIS A 290 7.21 11.63 6.96
N TYR A 291 7.35 10.52 6.24
CA TYR A 291 6.47 9.36 6.41
C TYR A 291 6.68 8.68 7.77
N VAL A 292 7.93 8.57 8.23
CA VAL A 292 8.25 8.10 9.60
C VAL A 292 7.61 8.98 10.67
N LYS A 293 7.65 10.31 10.50
CA LYS A 293 6.97 11.22 11.43
C LYS A 293 5.46 11.02 11.42
N ALA A 294 4.85 10.75 10.27
CA ALA A 294 3.42 10.45 10.16
C ALA A 294 3.07 9.12 10.83
N ILE A 295 3.92 8.09 10.73
CA ILE A 295 3.79 6.84 11.49
C ILE A 295 3.79 7.10 12.99
N GLN A 296 4.74 7.90 13.47
CA GLN A 296 4.87 8.24 14.90
C GLN A 296 3.73 9.09 15.44
N ALA A 297 2.99 9.78 14.57
CA ALA A 297 1.82 10.57 14.95
C ALA A 297 0.55 9.74 15.14
N VAL A 298 0.54 8.46 14.73
CA VAL A 298 -0.63 7.59 14.90
C VAL A 298 -0.81 7.25 16.38
N GLU A 299 -1.95 7.66 16.93
CA GLU A 299 -2.35 7.26 18.28
C GLU A 299 -2.85 5.80 18.27
N ILE A 300 -2.19 4.96 19.07
CA ILE A 300 -2.53 3.55 19.20
C ILE A 300 -3.32 3.32 20.49
N ARG A 301 -4.57 2.87 20.36
CA ARG A 301 -5.37 2.47 21.52
C ARG A 301 -4.94 1.05 21.95
N PRO A 302 -4.98 0.70 23.24
CA PRO A 302 -4.58 -0.61 23.73
C PRO A 302 -5.20 -1.79 22.98
N GLN A 303 -6.47 -1.65 22.56
CA GLN A 303 -7.23 -2.67 21.84
C GLN A 303 -6.92 -2.76 20.34
N ASP A 304 -6.23 -1.78 19.75
CA ASP A 304 -6.05 -1.71 18.29
C ASP A 304 -5.12 -2.82 17.79
N TYR A 305 -4.13 -3.21 18.59
CA TYR A 305 -3.13 -4.23 18.29
C TYR A 305 -2.87 -5.06 19.55
N ASP A 306 -3.92 -5.64 20.11
CA ASP A 306 -3.82 -6.29 21.42
C ASP A 306 -3.32 -7.72 21.32
N THR A 307 -3.33 -8.37 20.15
CA THR A 307 -2.93 -9.77 20.07
C THR A 307 -1.57 -9.96 19.46
N ILE A 308 -0.79 -10.86 20.05
CA ILE A 308 0.51 -11.31 19.55
C ILE A 308 0.58 -12.83 19.51
N ARG A 309 1.13 -13.37 18.43
CA ARG A 309 1.29 -14.82 18.24
C ARG A 309 2.63 -15.15 17.63
N ILE A 310 3.23 -16.25 18.10
CA ILE A 310 4.36 -16.91 17.45
C ILE A 310 3.79 -17.88 16.42
N LEU A 311 4.27 -17.80 15.19
CA LEU A 311 3.78 -18.56 14.05
C LEU A 311 4.51 -19.90 13.93
N GLY A 312 3.70 -20.96 13.82
CA GLY A 312 4.14 -22.34 13.66
C GLY A 312 4.43 -23.07 14.97
N THR A 313 4.92 -24.30 14.86
CA THR A 313 5.04 -25.22 16.00
C THR A 313 6.49 -25.33 16.46
N PHE A 314 6.72 -25.28 17.77
CA PHE A 314 8.06 -25.39 18.36
C PHE A 314 8.07 -26.37 19.53
N ILE A 315 9.20 -27.05 19.72
CA ILE A 315 9.52 -27.73 20.98
C ILE A 315 10.51 -26.86 21.74
N THR A 316 10.18 -26.50 22.97
CA THR A 316 11.10 -25.80 23.87
C THR A 316 11.79 -26.77 24.81
N ASN A 317 13.12 -26.72 24.90
CA ASN A 317 13.91 -27.50 25.84
C ASN A 317 14.95 -26.62 26.53
N GLN A 318 15.29 -26.94 27.78
CA GLN A 318 16.43 -26.33 28.46
C GLN A 318 17.71 -27.09 28.12
N VAL A 319 18.75 -26.37 27.69
CA VAL A 319 20.08 -26.93 27.35
C VAL A 319 21.15 -26.06 28.01
N LYS A 320 21.82 -26.61 29.03
CA LYS A 320 22.77 -25.88 29.89
C LYS A 320 22.11 -24.65 30.53
N GLU A 321 22.65 -23.46 30.29
CA GLU A 321 22.21 -22.17 30.85
C GLU A 321 21.25 -21.40 29.91
N ALA A 322 20.76 -22.06 28.84
CA ALA A 322 19.84 -21.44 27.88
C ALA A 322 18.63 -22.34 27.60
N TYR A 323 17.57 -21.73 27.09
CA TYR A 323 16.44 -22.44 26.49
C TYR A 323 16.58 -22.42 24.98
N ILE A 324 16.15 -23.49 24.33
CA ILE A 324 16.10 -23.55 22.87
C ILE A 324 14.68 -23.82 22.41
N ALA A 325 14.23 -23.08 21.39
CA ALA A 325 13.00 -23.38 20.67
C ALA A 325 13.36 -24.00 19.32
N ILE A 326 13.02 -25.28 19.15
CA ILE A 326 13.30 -26.06 17.95
C ILE A 326 12.05 -26.04 17.06
N PRO A 327 12.11 -25.47 15.85
CA PRO A 327 10.98 -25.44 14.94
C PRO A 327 10.64 -26.85 14.47
N LEU A 328 9.36 -27.18 14.52
CA LEU A 328 8.76 -28.29 13.80
C LEU A 328 8.26 -27.76 12.43
N ASP A 329 7.54 -28.55 11.66
CA ASP A 329 6.82 -28.10 10.45
C ASP A 329 7.62 -27.25 9.43
N GLU A 330 6.90 -26.47 8.62
CA GLU A 330 7.40 -25.58 7.56
C GLU A 330 8.28 -24.43 8.09
N ILE A 331 8.24 -24.14 9.40
CA ILE A 331 9.09 -23.11 10.01
C ILE A 331 10.58 -23.50 9.98
N LYS A 332 10.92 -24.79 9.87
CA LYS A 332 12.31 -25.25 9.71
C LYS A 332 13.03 -24.62 8.52
N GLU A 333 12.28 -24.24 7.48
CA GLU A 333 12.84 -23.57 6.30
C GLU A 333 13.22 -22.12 6.61
N LYS A 334 12.50 -21.46 7.51
CA LYS A 334 12.75 -20.08 7.95
C LYS A 334 13.81 -20.01 9.05
N VAL A 335 13.81 -20.99 9.95
CA VAL A 335 14.69 -21.06 11.11
C VAL A 335 15.48 -22.38 11.04
N PRO A 336 16.66 -22.38 10.38
CA PRO A 336 17.48 -23.58 10.33
C PRO A 336 18.13 -23.82 11.70
N GLY A 337 17.72 -24.88 12.39
CA GLY A 337 18.30 -25.28 13.68
C GLY A 337 17.37 -25.00 14.86
N TYR A 338 17.70 -24.01 15.69
CA TYR A 338 16.93 -23.63 16.87
C TYR A 338 17.11 -22.14 17.18
N ILE A 339 16.18 -21.60 17.95
CA ILE A 339 16.26 -20.25 18.52
C ILE A 339 16.77 -20.38 19.95
N GLU A 340 17.87 -19.70 20.26
CA GLU A 340 18.36 -19.61 21.63
C GLU A 340 17.62 -18.51 22.39
N LEU A 341 17.12 -18.83 23.57
CA LEU A 341 16.36 -17.97 24.45
C LEU A 341 17.06 -17.94 25.81
N ASN A 342 17.44 -16.74 26.26
CA ASN A 342 17.83 -16.55 27.66
C ASN A 342 16.58 -16.59 28.57
N ASP A 343 16.76 -16.50 29.89
CA ASP A 343 15.65 -16.55 30.85
C ASP A 343 14.53 -15.55 30.54
N THR A 344 14.92 -14.34 30.18
CA THR A 344 14.02 -13.24 29.85
C THR A 344 13.19 -13.51 28.60
N SER A 345 13.88 -13.85 27.49
CA SER A 345 13.25 -14.18 26.22
C SER A 345 12.41 -15.45 26.30
N TYR A 346 12.81 -16.41 27.13
CA TYR A 346 12.03 -17.63 27.37
C TYR A 346 10.73 -17.36 28.14
N LEU A 347 10.77 -16.46 29.13
CA LEU A 347 9.55 -16.02 29.81
C LEU A 347 8.60 -15.31 28.84
N LEU A 348 9.09 -14.36 28.04
CA LEU A 348 8.28 -13.69 27.01
C LEU A 348 7.70 -14.69 26.02
N TRP A 349 8.52 -15.63 25.52
CA TRP A 349 8.07 -16.71 24.64
C TRP A 349 6.90 -17.49 25.24
N THR A 350 7.01 -17.86 26.52
CA THR A 350 5.98 -18.63 27.22
C THR A 350 4.71 -17.80 27.43
N LEU A 351 4.84 -16.56 27.87
CA LEU A 351 3.71 -15.66 28.08
C LEU A 351 2.95 -15.37 26.78
N ILE A 352 3.64 -15.23 25.65
CA ILE A 352 2.99 -15.06 24.34
C ILE A 352 2.14 -16.30 23.99
N HIS A 353 2.64 -17.52 24.24
CA HIS A 353 1.87 -18.75 24.00
C HIS A 353 0.68 -18.91 24.94
N GLU A 354 0.82 -18.50 26.20
CA GLU A 354 -0.22 -18.68 27.23
C GLU A 354 -1.32 -17.61 27.19
N LYS A 355 -0.94 -16.35 26.96
CA LYS A 355 -1.84 -15.20 27.07
C LYS A 355 -2.28 -14.71 25.71
N GLY A 356 -1.34 -14.54 24.78
CA GLY A 356 -1.58 -13.97 23.47
C GLY A 356 -1.99 -12.49 23.45
N SER A 357 -2.49 -11.91 24.55
CA SER A 357 -2.73 -10.46 24.68
C SER A 357 -1.44 -9.72 25.04
N ILE A 358 -1.07 -8.69 24.28
CA ILE A 358 0.09 -7.83 24.50
C ILE A 358 0.03 -7.21 25.89
N GLN A 359 -1.13 -6.70 26.32
CA GLN A 359 -1.27 -6.10 27.65
C GLN A 359 -1.09 -7.12 28.77
N GLU A 360 -1.64 -8.33 28.61
CA GLU A 360 -1.46 -9.39 29.60
C GLU A 360 0.00 -9.89 29.66
N VAL A 361 0.66 -9.99 28.50
CA VAL A 361 2.08 -10.35 28.41
C VAL A 361 2.94 -9.29 29.11
N ILE A 362 2.74 -8.00 28.81
CA ILE A 362 3.46 -6.88 29.44
C ILE A 362 3.26 -6.94 30.96
N LYS A 363 2.02 -7.03 31.42
CA LYS A 363 1.70 -7.04 32.85
C LYS A 363 2.34 -8.24 33.57
N ALA A 364 2.23 -9.43 33.01
CA ALA A 364 2.79 -10.64 33.61
C ALA A 364 4.32 -10.61 33.65
N TYR A 365 4.95 -10.16 32.56
CA TYR A 365 6.40 -10.01 32.48
C TYR A 365 6.93 -8.95 33.45
N SER A 366 6.31 -7.77 33.48
CA SER A 366 6.66 -6.69 34.41
C SER A 366 6.52 -7.11 35.87
N GLN A 367 5.45 -7.84 36.20
CA GLN A 367 5.25 -8.38 37.53
C GLN A 367 6.34 -9.41 37.90
N ALA A 368 6.76 -10.26 36.97
CA ALA A 368 7.78 -11.28 37.22
C ALA A 368 9.16 -10.68 37.50
N PHE A 369 9.51 -9.58 36.84
CA PHE A 369 10.80 -8.90 37.02
C PHE A 369 10.78 -7.71 37.99
N GLY A 370 9.59 -7.30 38.46
CA GLY A 370 9.44 -6.15 39.36
C GLY A 370 9.80 -4.81 38.69
N ILE A 371 9.48 -4.67 37.40
CA ILE A 371 9.75 -3.48 36.58
C ILE A 371 8.45 -2.76 36.21
N GLU A 372 8.55 -1.49 35.83
CA GLU A 372 7.40 -0.75 35.28
C GLU A 372 6.94 -1.35 33.94
N GLU A 373 5.65 -1.18 33.62
CA GLU A 373 5.06 -1.69 32.36
C GLU A 373 5.67 -1.05 31.11
N GLU A 374 6.22 0.16 31.20
CA GLU A 374 6.94 0.81 30.10
C GLU A 374 8.20 0.03 29.70
N TRP A 375 8.97 -0.45 30.68
CA TRP A 375 10.15 -1.29 30.43
C TRP A 375 9.76 -2.67 29.93
N GLY A 376 8.71 -3.27 30.50
CA GLY A 376 8.18 -4.55 30.02
C GLY A 376 7.67 -4.48 28.58
N ARG A 377 7.05 -3.36 28.20
CA ARG A 377 6.66 -3.06 26.83
C ARG A 377 7.87 -2.98 25.90
N GLN A 378 8.91 -2.25 26.29
CA GLN A 378 10.13 -2.13 25.49
C GLN A 378 10.78 -3.50 25.25
N ASP A 379 10.95 -4.30 26.32
CA ASP A 379 11.53 -5.65 26.23
C ASP A 379 10.70 -6.59 25.35
N LEU A 380 9.37 -6.54 25.47
CA LEU A 380 8.48 -7.30 24.60
C LEU A 380 8.71 -6.92 23.13
N PHE A 381 8.66 -5.64 22.78
CA PHE A 381 8.79 -5.23 21.38
C PHE A 381 10.19 -5.43 20.80
N ASP A 382 11.24 -5.37 21.63
CA ASP A 382 12.59 -5.77 21.22
C ASP A 382 12.66 -7.28 20.93
N PHE A 383 12.00 -8.10 21.74
CA PHE A 383 11.88 -9.53 21.47
C PHE A 383 11.04 -9.83 20.23
N VAL A 384 9.95 -9.09 20.01
CA VAL A 384 9.15 -9.19 18.79
C VAL A 384 9.96 -8.80 17.55
N ALA A 385 10.75 -7.74 17.62
CA ALA A 385 11.65 -7.34 16.54
C ALA A 385 12.60 -8.50 16.18
N TYR A 386 13.18 -9.15 17.20
CA TYR A 386 14.03 -10.32 17.02
C TYR A 386 13.29 -11.47 16.33
N LEU A 387 12.08 -11.82 16.78
CA LEU A 387 11.27 -12.87 16.16
C LEU A 387 10.84 -12.53 14.73
N ASP A 388 10.58 -11.26 14.43
CA ASP A 388 10.22 -10.82 13.08
C ASP A 388 11.38 -10.92 12.08
N THR A 389 12.64 -10.88 12.53
CA THR A 389 13.79 -11.17 11.65
C THR A 389 13.70 -12.57 11.02
N MET A 390 13.04 -13.50 11.71
CA MET A 390 12.77 -14.87 11.28
C MET A 390 11.37 -15.04 10.65
N LYS A 391 10.54 -14.00 10.63
CA LYS A 391 9.16 -13.99 10.10
C LYS A 391 8.28 -15.08 10.73
N ILE A 392 8.38 -15.19 12.07
CA ILE A 392 7.63 -16.14 12.91
C ILE A 392 6.78 -15.45 13.97
N VAL A 393 6.45 -14.17 13.80
CA VAL A 393 5.59 -13.43 14.73
C VAL A 393 4.54 -12.65 13.96
N GLN A 394 3.38 -12.49 14.57
CA GLN A 394 2.27 -11.70 14.05
C GLN A 394 1.62 -10.90 15.17
N ILE A 395 1.26 -9.65 14.87
CA ILE A 395 0.43 -8.79 15.72
C ILE A 395 -0.90 -8.54 15.00
N SER A 396 -2.02 -8.57 15.72
CA SER A 396 -3.36 -8.24 15.17
C SER A 396 -4.24 -7.46 16.12
#